data_AF-A0A934ZR97-F1
#
_entry.id   AF-A0A934ZR97-F1
#
_cell.length_a   1.000
_cell.length_b   1.000
_cell.length_c   1.000
_cell.angle_alpha   90.00
_cell.angle_beta   90.00
_cell.angle_gamma   90.00
#
_symmetry.space_group_name_H-M   'P 1'
#
loop_
_entity.id
_entity.type
_entity.pdbx_description
1 polymer ?
#
loop_
_entity_poly.entity_id
_entity_poly.type
_entity_poly.pdbx_seq_one_letter_code
_entity_poly.pdbx_strand_id
1 'polypeptide(L)'
;METPPSSRSREPELNLRYDLQLRLRDILKDITESGSGPQQIILTSHSPAFETGECFYAMTRTADGPTVTRRPIKEAAMFTQQHGVQPDDQRAAFGYVSSDGLLRLSDKTRQQLGVEHGGGVVMVKRADHPYVEVLTNEQFHKLAFGEGDVE
;
A
#
# COMPACT_ATOMS: atom_id res chain seq x y z
N MET A 1 7.79 -20.84 -33.50
CA MET A 1 7.53 -20.39 -32.12
C MET A 1 6.67 -19.15 -32.23
N GLU A 2 5.37 -19.30 -32.04
CA GLU A 2 4.44 -18.17 -32.05
C GLU A 2 4.44 -17.51 -30.67
N THR A 3 4.59 -16.19 -30.66
CA THR A 3 4.52 -15.36 -29.46
C THR A 3 3.09 -15.38 -28.92
N PRO A 4 2.86 -15.69 -27.62
CA PRO A 4 1.50 -15.76 -27.08
C PRO A 4 0.80 -14.38 -27.14
N PRO A 5 -0.54 -14.35 -27.26
CA PRO A 5 -1.30 -13.11 -27.28
C PRO A 5 -1.15 -12.38 -25.94
N SER A 6 -0.72 -11.12 -25.99
CA SER A 6 -0.59 -10.24 -24.82
C SER A 6 -1.74 -9.23 -24.79
N SER A 7 -2.41 -9.11 -23.65
CA SER A 7 -3.42 -8.08 -23.40
C SER A 7 -2.82 -6.89 -22.64
N ARG A 8 -3.08 -5.66 -23.09
CA ARG A 8 -2.65 -4.42 -22.42
C ARG A 8 -3.85 -3.72 -21.79
N SER A 9 -3.77 -3.46 -20.49
CA SER A 9 -4.74 -2.64 -19.75
C SER A 9 -4.03 -1.39 -19.21
N ARG A 10 -4.66 -0.22 -19.34
CA ARG A 10 -4.13 1.06 -18.85
C ARG A 10 -4.97 1.51 -17.67
N GLU A 11 -4.32 1.70 -16.52
CA GLU A 11 -4.86 2.37 -15.32
C GLU A 11 -6.29 1.93 -14.90
N PRO A 12 -6.61 0.61 -14.86
CA PRO A 12 -7.95 0.15 -14.52
C PRO A 12 -8.35 0.47 -13.07
N GLU A 13 -7.42 0.92 -12.23
CA GLU A 13 -7.62 1.27 -10.83
C GLU A 13 -8.18 2.67 -10.59
N LEU A 14 -8.13 3.59 -11.57
CA LEU A 14 -8.35 5.02 -11.34
C LEU A 14 -9.72 5.38 -10.76
N ASN A 15 -10.73 4.54 -10.99
CA ASN A 15 -12.09 4.72 -10.46
C ASN A 15 -12.47 3.68 -9.38
N LEU A 16 -11.51 2.86 -8.96
CA LEU A 16 -11.75 1.79 -8.00
C LEU A 16 -11.31 2.22 -6.60
N ARG A 17 -12.13 1.91 -5.61
CA ARG A 17 -11.70 1.92 -4.20
C ARG A 17 -10.59 0.89 -3.99
N TYR A 18 -9.72 1.12 -3.02
CA TYR A 18 -8.52 0.31 -2.83
C TYR A 18 -8.80 -1.19 -2.59
N ASP A 19 -9.89 -1.53 -1.89
CA ASP A 19 -10.36 -2.90 -1.73
C ASP A 19 -10.74 -3.56 -3.07
N LEU A 20 -11.40 -2.82 -3.95
CA LEU A 20 -11.70 -3.26 -5.31
C LEU A 20 -10.44 -3.35 -6.18
N GLN A 21 -9.43 -2.52 -5.94
CA GLN A 21 -8.13 -2.65 -6.61
C GLN A 21 -7.41 -3.94 -6.20
N LEU A 22 -7.43 -4.31 -4.92
CA LEU A 22 -6.91 -5.59 -4.45
C LEU A 22 -7.67 -6.77 -5.06
N ARG A 23 -9.00 -6.68 -5.13
CA ARG A 23 -9.81 -7.71 -5.77
C ARG A 23 -9.52 -7.81 -7.28
N LEU A 24 -9.33 -6.68 -7.95
CA LEU A 24 -8.93 -6.65 -9.36
C LEU A 24 -7.57 -7.32 -9.56
N ARG A 25 -6.58 -7.03 -8.69
CA ARG A 25 -5.28 -7.71 -8.69
C ARG A 25 -5.43 -9.22 -8.59
N ASP A 26 -6.23 -9.70 -7.63
CA ASP A 26 -6.42 -11.13 -7.41
C ASP A 26 -7.07 -11.79 -8.64
N ILE A 27 -8.08 -11.14 -9.23
CA ILE A 27 -8.70 -11.61 -10.49
C ILE A 27 -7.67 -11.69 -11.63
N LEU A 28 -6.84 -10.65 -11.81
CA LEU A 28 -5.83 -10.63 -12.86
C LEU A 28 -4.78 -11.74 -12.67
N LYS A 29 -4.40 -12.00 -11.41
CA LYS A 29 -3.51 -13.11 -11.05
C LYS A 29 -4.15 -14.45 -11.40
N ASP A 30 -5.39 -14.68 -10.97
CA ASP A 30 -6.13 -15.91 -11.26
C ASP A 30 -6.27 -16.14 -12.77
N ILE A 31 -6.54 -15.10 -13.56
CA ILE A 31 -6.59 -15.19 -15.03
C ILE A 31 -5.27 -15.72 -15.58
N THR A 32 -4.14 -15.18 -15.14
CA THR A 32 -2.80 -15.61 -15.61
C THR A 32 -2.42 -17.01 -15.14
N GLU A 33 -2.92 -17.46 -13.99
CA GLU A 33 -2.61 -18.77 -13.41
C GLU A 33 -3.55 -19.88 -13.89
N SER A 34 -4.77 -19.54 -14.33
CA SER A 34 -5.79 -20.51 -14.75
C SER A 34 -5.41 -21.37 -15.97
N GLY A 35 -4.41 -20.94 -16.77
CA GLY A 35 -3.98 -21.64 -17.99
C GLY A 35 -4.95 -21.52 -19.17
N SER A 36 -6.20 -21.10 -18.94
CA SER A 36 -7.23 -20.87 -19.96
C SER A 36 -7.31 -19.41 -20.47
N GLY A 37 -6.55 -18.50 -19.86
CA GLY A 37 -6.51 -17.07 -20.18
C GLY A 37 -5.18 -16.60 -20.81
N PRO A 38 -4.98 -15.28 -20.94
CA PRO A 38 -3.67 -14.74 -21.31
C PRO A 38 -2.60 -15.19 -20.32
N GLN A 39 -1.50 -15.73 -20.85
CA GLN A 39 -0.37 -16.19 -20.04
C GLN A 39 0.42 -15.03 -19.42
N GLN A 40 0.21 -13.81 -19.90
CA GLN A 40 0.87 -12.60 -19.41
C GLN A 40 -0.05 -11.39 -19.54
N ILE A 41 -0.13 -10.61 -18.46
CA ILE A 41 -0.81 -9.31 -18.43
C ILE A 41 0.24 -8.24 -18.12
N ILE A 42 0.28 -7.19 -18.95
CA ILE A 42 1.12 -6.02 -18.70
C ILE A 42 0.20 -4.90 -18.23
N LEU A 43 0.45 -4.42 -17.02
CA LEU A 43 -0.32 -3.38 -16.36
C LEU A 43 0.54 -2.12 -16.20
N THR A 44 -0.03 -0.97 -16.56
CA THR A 44 0.47 0.34 -16.09
C THR A 44 -0.46 0.78 -14.97
N SER A 45 0.09 0.98 -13.78
CA SER A 45 -0.69 1.37 -12.59
C SER A 45 0.10 2.32 -11.69
N HIS A 46 -0.63 3.22 -11.03
CA HIS A 46 -0.14 4.10 -9.97
C HIS A 46 -0.51 3.59 -8.57
N SER A 47 -1.18 2.45 -8.46
CA SER A 47 -1.63 1.92 -7.19
C SER A 47 -0.63 0.92 -6.59
N PRO A 48 -0.32 1.06 -5.28
CA PRO A 48 0.48 0.08 -4.57
C PRO A 48 -0.19 -1.30 -4.47
N ALA A 49 -1.48 -1.43 -4.79
CA ALA A 49 -2.14 -2.72 -4.86
C ALA A 49 -1.46 -3.66 -5.88
N PHE A 50 -0.90 -3.14 -6.97
CA PHE A 50 -0.31 -3.93 -8.05
C PHE A 50 1.22 -4.04 -7.99
N GLU A 51 1.84 -3.57 -6.90
CA GLU A 51 3.28 -3.72 -6.65
C GLU A 51 3.63 -5.15 -6.19
N THR A 52 3.38 -6.13 -7.05
CA THR A 52 3.60 -7.55 -6.76
C THR A 52 4.64 -8.17 -7.68
N GLY A 53 5.38 -9.18 -7.17
CA GLY A 53 6.40 -9.92 -7.93
C GLY A 53 7.83 -9.49 -7.58
N GLU A 54 8.81 -9.93 -8.38
CA GLU A 54 10.22 -9.66 -8.12
C GLU A 54 10.70 -8.30 -8.64
N CYS A 55 10.06 -7.81 -9.71
CA CYS A 55 10.49 -6.65 -10.46
C CYS A 55 9.31 -5.86 -11.05
N PHE A 56 9.56 -4.59 -11.36
CA PHE A 56 8.64 -3.74 -12.13
C PHE A 56 9.39 -3.02 -13.28
N TYR A 57 8.64 -2.42 -14.18
CA TYR A 57 9.19 -1.61 -15.28
C TYR A 57 8.96 -0.13 -15.00
N ALA A 58 10.01 0.58 -14.60
CA ALA A 58 10.00 2.00 -14.35
C ALA A 58 10.08 2.79 -15.66
N MET A 59 9.16 3.70 -15.89
CA MET A 59 9.18 4.62 -17.02
C MET A 59 9.61 6.02 -16.56
N THR A 60 10.73 6.52 -17.09
CA THR A 60 11.29 7.83 -16.74
C THR A 60 11.36 8.72 -17.98
N ARG A 61 10.93 9.97 -17.87
CA ARG A 61 11.06 10.96 -18.94
C ARG A 61 12.51 11.46 -19.03
N THR A 62 13.12 11.39 -20.20
CA THR A 62 14.44 11.97 -20.49
C THR A 62 14.34 13.01 -21.61
N ALA A 63 15.44 13.70 -21.92
CA ALA A 63 15.50 14.68 -23.01
C ALA A 63 15.23 14.05 -24.39
N ASP A 64 15.62 12.78 -24.56
CA ASP A 64 15.49 12.04 -25.83
C ASP A 64 14.18 11.23 -25.92
N GLY A 65 13.36 11.22 -24.87
CA GLY A 65 12.09 10.49 -24.81
C GLY A 65 11.89 9.70 -23.52
N PRO A 66 10.78 8.94 -23.38
CA PRO A 66 10.59 8.06 -22.24
C PRO A 66 11.56 6.86 -22.34
N THR A 67 12.21 6.54 -21.23
CA THR A 67 13.05 5.34 -21.06
C THR A 67 12.36 4.37 -20.12
N VAL A 68 12.43 3.07 -20.43
CA VAL A 68 11.85 2.01 -19.60
C VAL A 68 12.96 1.14 -19.06
N THR A 69 13.03 1.00 -17.74
CA THR A 69 14.07 0.21 -17.05
C THR A 69 13.43 -0.81 -16.12
N ARG A 70 13.91 -2.06 -16.16
CA ARG A 70 13.50 -3.09 -15.21
C ARG A 70 14.19 -2.85 -13.87
N ARG A 71 13.43 -2.80 -12.78
CA ARG A 71 13.93 -2.51 -11.43
C ARG A 71 13.39 -3.51 -10.39
N PRO A 72 14.10 -3.72 -9.26
CA PRO A 72 13.60 -4.54 -8.16
C PRO A 72 12.30 -3.97 -7.57
N ILE A 73 11.36 -4.83 -7.17
CA ILE A 73 10.06 -4.38 -6.62
C ILE A 73 10.19 -3.49 -5.38
N LYS A 74 11.28 -3.62 -4.61
CA LYS A 74 11.56 -2.80 -3.42
C LYS A 74 11.70 -1.30 -3.74
N GLU A 75 11.97 -0.95 -5.00
CA GLU A 75 12.07 0.44 -5.45
C GLU A 75 10.72 0.97 -6.00
N ALA A 76 9.69 0.13 -6.16
CA ALA A 76 8.43 0.52 -6.81
C ALA A 76 7.73 1.67 -6.09
N ALA A 77 7.77 1.67 -4.75
CA ALA A 77 7.23 2.73 -3.92
C ALA A 77 7.77 4.13 -4.27
N MET A 78 9.01 4.25 -4.76
CA MET A 78 9.59 5.54 -5.17
C MET A 78 8.92 6.12 -6.43
N PHE A 79 8.22 5.29 -7.20
CA PHE A 79 7.56 5.65 -8.46
C PHE A 79 6.04 5.80 -8.31
N THR A 80 5.46 5.27 -7.23
CA THR A 80 4.01 5.31 -6.94
C THR A 80 3.66 6.27 -5.79
N GLN A 81 4.64 6.65 -4.96
CA GLN A 81 4.42 7.63 -3.90
C GLN A 81 4.21 9.04 -4.46
N GLN A 82 2.96 9.52 -4.37
CA GLN A 82 2.69 10.96 -4.29
C GLN A 82 3.23 11.47 -2.96
N HIS A 83 4.44 12.02 -2.96
CA HIS A 83 5.07 12.85 -1.91
C HIS A 83 4.59 12.60 -0.46
N GLY A 84 4.64 11.34 -0.02
CA GLY A 84 4.60 11.03 1.40
C GLY A 84 6.00 11.28 1.96
N VAL A 85 6.17 12.31 2.79
CA VAL A 85 7.43 12.51 3.51
C VAL A 85 7.73 11.24 4.30
N GLN A 86 8.76 10.51 3.88
CA GLN A 86 9.27 9.37 4.61
C GLN A 86 9.89 9.90 5.90
N PRO A 87 9.43 9.49 7.10
CA PRO A 87 10.14 9.85 8.31
C PRO A 87 11.52 9.19 8.28
N ASP A 88 12.57 9.95 8.64
CA ASP A 88 13.97 9.51 8.67
C ASP A 88 14.23 8.29 9.57
N ASP A 89 13.27 7.96 10.44
CA ASP A 89 13.37 6.86 11.39
C ASP A 89 12.59 5.64 10.88
N GLN A 90 13.31 4.56 10.54
CA GLN A 90 12.79 3.27 10.06
C GLN A 90 11.88 2.53 11.06
N ARG A 91 11.48 3.19 12.15
CA ARG A 91 10.67 2.63 13.25
C ARG A 91 9.16 2.81 13.04
N ALA A 92 8.73 3.76 12.22
CA ALA A 92 7.31 3.97 11.95
C ALA A 92 6.83 3.00 10.86
N ALA A 93 5.91 2.11 11.21
CA ALA A 93 5.30 1.21 10.24
C ALA A 93 4.46 1.99 9.22
N PHE A 94 4.60 1.66 7.94
CA PHE A 94 3.89 2.33 6.85
C PHE A 94 2.37 2.22 7.02
N GLY A 95 1.70 3.36 7.19
CA GLY A 95 0.26 3.52 7.02
C GLY A 95 -0.03 4.18 5.67
N TYR A 96 -1.15 3.83 5.04
CA TYR A 96 -1.61 4.48 3.81
C TYR A 96 -2.94 5.18 4.06
N VAL A 97 -3.04 6.46 3.74
CA VAL A 97 -4.29 7.22 3.78
C VAL A 97 -4.89 7.23 2.38
N SER A 98 -6.11 6.71 2.23
CA SER A 98 -6.83 6.77 0.95
C SER A 98 -7.35 8.18 0.66
N SER A 99 -7.76 8.44 -0.59
CA SER A 99 -8.45 9.68 -0.98
C SER A 99 -9.69 9.99 -0.14
N ASP A 100 -10.36 8.94 0.34
CA ASP A 100 -11.57 9.04 1.18
C ASP A 100 -11.26 9.27 2.67
N GLY A 101 -10.00 9.51 3.04
CA GLY A 101 -9.59 9.76 4.42
C GLY A 101 -9.48 8.51 5.31
N LEU A 102 -9.44 7.30 4.73
CA LEU A 102 -9.29 6.06 5.47
C LEU A 102 -7.80 5.74 5.66
N LEU A 103 -7.36 5.61 6.91
CA LEU A 103 -6.01 5.14 7.24
C LEU A 103 -5.99 3.61 7.30
N ARG A 104 -5.29 2.96 6.38
CA ARG A 104 -4.94 1.55 6.48
C ARG A 104 -3.60 1.39 7.19
N LEU A 105 -3.62 0.71 8.33
CA LEU A 105 -2.43 0.31 9.06
C LEU A 105 -1.81 -0.95 8.45
N SER A 106 -0.48 -1.07 8.52
CA SER A 106 0.20 -2.31 8.12
C SER A 106 -0.26 -3.51 8.93
N ASP A 107 -0.14 -4.72 8.39
CA ASP A 107 -0.51 -5.97 9.09
C ASP A 107 0.25 -6.11 10.41
N LYS A 108 1.54 -5.77 10.42
CA LYS A 108 2.38 -5.74 11.63
C LYS A 108 1.83 -4.76 12.67
N THR A 109 1.43 -3.56 12.27
CA THR A 109 0.83 -2.57 13.17
C THR A 109 -0.51 -3.06 13.72
N ARG A 110 -1.36 -3.66 12.88
CA ARG A 110 -2.65 -4.21 13.32
C ARG A 110 -2.46 -5.33 14.34
N GLN A 111 -1.47 -6.20 14.13
CA GLN A 111 -1.09 -7.24 15.09
C GLN A 111 -0.55 -6.67 16.40
N GLN A 112 0.32 -5.67 16.33
CA GLN A 112 0.85 -4.98 17.52
C GLN A 112 -0.24 -4.28 18.34
N LEU A 113 -1.28 -3.79 17.67
CA LEU A 113 -2.44 -3.14 18.29
C LEU A 113 -3.54 -4.14 18.69
N GLY A 114 -3.44 -5.42 18.33
CA GLY A 114 -4.47 -6.43 18.59
C GLY A 114 -5.80 -6.17 17.87
N VAL A 115 -5.75 -5.55 16.68
CA VAL A 115 -6.93 -5.18 15.87
C VAL A 115 -6.96 -5.90 14.52
N GLU A 116 -6.39 -7.10 14.42
CA GLU A 116 -6.36 -7.87 13.16
C GLU A 116 -7.76 -8.12 12.58
N HIS A 117 -8.75 -8.27 13.47
CA HIS A 117 -10.15 -8.52 13.15
C HIS A 117 -11.05 -7.27 13.30
N GLY A 118 -10.44 -6.10 13.41
CA GLY A 118 -11.14 -4.84 13.70
C GLY A 118 -11.10 -4.48 15.18
N GLY A 119 -11.23 -3.19 15.48
CA GLY A 119 -11.16 -2.65 16.83
C GLY A 119 -11.08 -1.12 16.82
N GLY A 120 -11.28 -0.52 17.99
CA GLY A 120 -11.10 0.92 18.18
C GLY A 120 -9.63 1.28 18.31
N VAL A 121 -9.21 2.30 17.55
CA VAL A 121 -7.90 2.93 17.70
C VAL A 121 -8.08 4.43 17.90
N VAL A 122 -7.19 5.05 18.65
CA VAL A 122 -7.19 6.50 18.89
C VAL A 122 -5.96 7.10 18.24
N MET A 123 -6.15 8.15 17.45
CA MET A 123 -5.05 8.93 16.89
C MET A 123 -4.72 10.11 17.80
N VAL A 124 -3.47 10.20 18.25
CA VAL A 124 -3.01 11.26 19.16
C VAL A 124 -1.90 12.05 18.49
N LYS A 125 -2.04 13.38 18.48
CA LYS A 125 -0.99 14.31 18.06
C LYS A 125 -0.45 15.02 19.30
N ARG A 126 0.76 14.67 19.72
CA ARG A 126 1.43 15.33 20.85
C ARG A 126 2.14 16.60 20.39
N ALA A 127 2.26 17.57 21.29
CA ALA A 127 2.93 18.85 21.00
C ALA A 127 4.45 18.71 20.89
N ASP A 128 5.03 17.71 21.55
CA ASP A 128 6.47 17.42 21.63
C ASP A 128 6.98 16.49 20.52
N HIS A 129 6.08 15.88 19.73
CA HIS A 129 6.44 14.97 18.65
C HIS A 129 5.85 15.38 17.29
N PRO A 130 6.63 15.28 16.19
CA PRO A 130 6.16 15.65 14.85
C PRO A 130 5.18 14.63 14.25
N TYR A 131 5.03 13.45 14.85
CA TYR A 131 4.21 12.37 14.31
C TYR A 131 2.82 12.28 14.95
N VAL A 132 1.89 11.60 14.26
CA VAL A 132 0.60 11.17 14.81
C VAL A 132 0.78 9.74 15.29
N GLU A 133 0.52 9.50 16.57
CA GLU A 133 0.53 8.18 17.18
C GLU A 133 -0.83 7.51 17.01
N VAL A 134 -0.82 6.20 16.79
CA VAL A 134 -2.03 5.37 16.81
C VAL A 134 -1.95 4.46 18.01
N LEU A 135 -2.89 4.60 18.93
CA LEU A 135 -2.95 3.90 20.20
C LEU A 135 -4.16 2.97 20.26
N THR A 136 -4.05 1.89 21.03
CA THR A 136 -5.23 1.14 21.47
C THR A 136 -6.04 1.98 22.46
N ASN A 137 -7.31 1.62 22.67
CA ASN A 137 -8.15 2.29 23.68
C ASN A 137 -7.52 2.21 25.09
N GLU A 138 -6.90 1.08 25.45
CA GLU A 138 -6.22 0.91 26.74
C GLU A 138 -4.99 1.80 26.86
N GLN A 139 -4.17 1.87 25.81
CA GLN A 139 -3.00 2.75 25.76
C GLN A 139 -3.41 4.21 25.88
N PHE A 140 -4.48 4.60 25.19
CA PHE A 140 -5.04 5.94 25.32
C PHE A 140 -5.57 6.20 26.72
N HIS A 141 -6.28 5.25 27.34
CA HIS A 141 -6.80 5.41 28.69
C HIS A 141 -5.67 5.61 29.71
N LYS A 142 -4.62 4.79 29.63
CA LYS A 142 -3.41 4.96 30.46
C LYS A 142 -2.75 6.32 30.25
N LEU A 143 -2.69 6.79 29.00
CA LEU A 143 -2.11 8.10 28.67
C LEU A 143 -2.97 9.27 29.18
N ALA A 144 -4.29 9.18 29.06
CA ALA A 144 -5.22 10.26 29.36
C ALA A 144 -5.56 10.38 30.86
N PHE A 145 -5.57 9.26 31.57
CA PHE A 145 -6.04 9.19 32.96
C PHE A 145 -4.97 8.68 33.95
N GLY A 146 -3.79 8.28 33.48
CA GLY A 146 -2.73 7.69 34.30
C GLY A 146 -3.01 6.22 34.67
N GLU A 147 -2.02 5.53 35.26
CA GLU A 147 -2.23 4.22 35.89
C GLU A 147 -3.05 4.39 37.17
N GLY A 148 -4.37 4.50 37.02
CA GLY A 148 -5.32 4.25 38.10
C GLY A 148 -5.80 2.81 38.00
N ASP A 149 -5.57 2.03 39.06
CA ASP A 149 -6.13 0.70 39.25
C ASP A 149 -7.63 0.70 38.92
N VAL A 150 -8.01 -0.12 37.93
CA VAL A 150 -9.42 -0.46 37.71
C VAL A 150 -9.70 -1.63 38.64
N GLU A 151 -10.33 -1.32 39.78
CA GLU A 151 -11.01 -2.30 40.63
C GLU A 151 -12.33 -2.77 39.96
#